data_AF-A0A9P1E140-F1
#
_entry.id   AF-A0A9P1E140-F1
#
_cell.length_a   1.000
_cell.length_b   1.000
_cell.length_c   1.000
_cell.angle_alpha   90.00
_cell.angle_beta   90.00
_cell.angle_gamma   90.00
#
_symmetry.space_group_name_H-M   'P 1'
#
loop_
_entity.id
_entity.type
_entity.pdbx_description
1 polymer ?
#
loop_
_entity_poly.entity_id
_entity_poly.type
_entity_poly.pdbx_seq_one_letter_code
_entity_poly.pdbx_strand_id
1 'polypeptide(L)'
;MVSIPVLADKLVSIQERIISKCLPDIVKKINDKLESNLAELNRLPPTLTSMSEALAVLVRVLNSTKNSLSKLLLTADFEEYLGETDMHGIAKLMAMVNGGTAVLKSENLENKGGKGFLMDEISELEMGGLSNFLPHRAFIYMLQKRLNQISPLLVKLVGDIWMYIGTVVTNVLLLHSKNCPQVKSCTTRAAEKLIAKKKSGSVSWVMEMIGMEKLGNYTCNPEYFATYDTLMLKQGQLTESGFEIAEIGVGAIEVGHLKSYRPDVVRQAFDIKMRMVAYWKIVRMRIVDGMVLHILFTCQKLVDKEIEDEVIKDLTGHGGIEKMLEDSALDAEKRQCLLKSIEILEESRDVVAKMMDRITLTNE
;
A
#
# COMPACT_ATOMS: atom_id res chain seq x y z
N MET A 1 -53.53 -73.54 19.60
CA MET A 1 -53.92 -72.12 19.48
C MET A 1 -52.93 -71.29 20.29
N VAL A 2 -52.25 -70.32 19.67
CA VAL A 2 -51.43 -69.34 20.40
C VAL A 2 -52.39 -68.33 21.02
N SER A 3 -52.28 -68.06 22.33
CA SER A 3 -53.12 -67.07 22.99
C SER A 3 -52.64 -65.65 22.67
N ILE A 4 -53.57 -64.69 22.65
CA ILE A 4 -53.27 -63.26 22.41
C ILE A 4 -52.13 -62.73 23.30
N PRO A 5 -52.04 -63.08 24.61
CA PRO A 5 -50.93 -62.65 25.47
C PRO A 5 -49.55 -63.13 25.00
N VAL A 6 -49.45 -64.39 24.53
CA VAL A 6 -48.18 -64.96 24.05
C VAL A 6 -47.70 -64.26 22.78
N LEU A 7 -48.63 -63.80 21.92
CA LEU A 7 -48.30 -63.00 20.75
C LEU A 7 -47.82 -61.59 21.15
N ALA A 8 -48.47 -60.97 22.14
CA ALA A 8 -48.09 -59.65 22.65
C ALA A 8 -46.67 -59.65 23.24
N ASP A 9 -46.34 -60.62 24.10
CA ASP A 9 -44.99 -60.76 24.67
C ASP A 9 -43.92 -60.97 23.59
N LYS A 10 -44.24 -61.77 22.56
CA LYS A 10 -43.32 -62.04 21.46
C LYS A 10 -43.09 -60.79 20.60
N LEU A 11 -44.10 -59.95 20.40
CA LEU A 11 -43.95 -58.66 19.72
C LEU A 11 -43.09 -57.69 20.52
N VAL A 12 -43.27 -57.61 21.84
CA VAL A 12 -42.45 -56.78 22.73
C VAL A 12 -40.99 -57.21 22.68
N SER A 13 -40.71 -58.51 22.82
CA SER A 13 -39.34 -59.06 22.74
C SER A 13 -38.67 -58.80 21.38
N ILE A 14 -39.43 -58.90 20.28
CA ILE A 14 -38.92 -58.55 18.94
C ILE A 14 -38.58 -57.05 18.86
N GLN A 15 -39.45 -56.17 19.38
CA GLN A 15 -39.23 -54.73 19.38
C GLN A 15 -38.03 -54.33 20.23
N GLU A 16 -37.88 -54.87 21.44
CA GLU A 16 -36.72 -54.64 22.30
C GLU A 16 -35.41 -55.03 21.62
N ARG A 17 -35.39 -56.20 20.96
CA ARG A 17 -34.20 -56.66 20.22
C ARG A 17 -33.87 -55.78 19.02
N ILE A 18 -34.87 -55.27 18.31
CA ILE A 18 -34.66 -54.33 17.21
C ILE A 18 -34.11 -53.00 17.75
N ILE A 19 -34.71 -52.47 18.81
CA ILE A 19 -34.27 -51.21 19.44
C ILE A 19 -32.84 -51.34 19.95
N SER A 20 -32.52 -52.39 20.72
CA SER A 20 -31.19 -52.66 21.26
C SER A 20 -30.10 -52.69 20.18
N LYS A 21 -30.39 -53.31 19.03
CA LYS A 21 -29.46 -53.35 17.89
C LYS A 21 -29.22 -52.00 17.22
N CYS A 22 -30.22 -51.11 17.26
CA CYS A 22 -30.13 -49.78 16.65
C CYS A 22 -29.46 -48.74 17.57
N LEU A 23 -29.48 -48.94 18.90
CA LEU A 23 -28.97 -47.95 19.86
C LEU A 23 -27.49 -47.57 19.66
N PRO A 24 -26.54 -48.50 19.44
CA PRO A 24 -25.14 -48.14 19.21
C PRO A 24 -24.94 -47.22 17.99
N ASP A 25 -25.65 -47.49 16.90
CA ASP A 25 -25.61 -46.66 15.69
C ASP A 25 -26.24 -45.28 15.93
N ILE A 26 -27.30 -45.21 16.74
CA ILE A 26 -27.92 -43.95 17.15
C ILE A 26 -26.93 -43.13 18.00
N VAL A 27 -26.27 -43.72 18.99
CA VAL A 27 -25.24 -43.05 19.81
C VAL A 27 -24.13 -42.50 18.94
N LYS A 28 -23.61 -43.31 18.01
CA LYS A 28 -22.57 -42.88 17.08
C LYS A 28 -23.02 -41.67 16.26
N LYS A 29 -24.22 -41.71 15.67
CA LYS A 29 -24.76 -40.58 14.89
C LYS A 29 -24.97 -39.32 15.73
N ILE A 30 -25.40 -39.46 16.98
CA ILE A 30 -25.53 -38.32 17.90
C ILE A 30 -24.16 -37.70 18.16
N ASN A 31 -23.15 -38.51 18.50
CA ASN A 31 -21.80 -38.03 18.77
C ASN A 31 -21.15 -37.38 17.54
N ASP A 32 -21.24 -38.04 16.37
CA ASP A 32 -20.73 -37.49 15.10
C ASP A 32 -21.38 -36.13 14.79
N LYS A 33 -22.69 -35.99 15.04
CA LYS A 33 -23.41 -34.74 14.82
C LYS A 33 -23.06 -33.67 15.86
N LEU A 34 -22.85 -34.06 17.11
CA LEU A 34 -22.43 -33.17 18.19
C LEU A 34 -21.04 -32.58 17.90
N GLU A 35 -20.07 -33.42 17.54
CA GLU A 35 -18.72 -32.97 17.14
C GLU A 35 -18.76 -32.04 15.93
N SER A 36 -19.55 -32.39 14.91
CA SER A 36 -19.72 -31.53 13.73
C SER A 36 -20.32 -30.17 14.09
N ASN A 37 -21.35 -30.13 14.92
CA ASN A 37 -22.01 -28.88 15.32
C ASN A 37 -21.08 -28.02 16.20
N LEU A 38 -20.32 -28.64 17.11
CA LEU A 38 -19.31 -27.94 17.93
C LEU A 38 -18.18 -27.37 17.06
N ALA A 39 -17.68 -28.13 16.09
CA ALA A 39 -16.67 -27.66 15.15
C ALA A 39 -17.19 -26.50 14.31
N GLU A 40 -18.46 -26.53 13.89
CA GLU A 40 -19.08 -25.43 13.16
C GLU A 40 -19.31 -24.19 14.03
N LEU A 41 -19.74 -24.37 15.29
CA LEU A 41 -19.90 -23.29 16.26
C LEU A 41 -18.56 -22.59 16.56
N ASN A 42 -17.48 -23.36 16.70
CA ASN A 42 -16.13 -22.85 16.93
C ASN A 42 -15.54 -22.09 15.73
N ARG A 43 -16.10 -22.29 14.52
CA ARG A 43 -15.72 -21.52 13.33
C ARG A 43 -16.44 -20.17 13.24
N LEU A 44 -17.52 -19.96 13.99
CA LEU A 44 -18.23 -18.68 13.99
C LEU A 44 -17.44 -17.60 14.75
N PRO A 45 -17.42 -16.34 14.26
CA PRO A 45 -16.76 -15.24 14.94
C PRO A 45 -17.31 -15.07 16.37
N PRO A 46 -16.46 -14.89 17.39
CA PRO A 46 -16.92 -14.70 18.76
C PRO A 46 -17.84 -13.47 18.88
N THR A 47 -18.94 -13.63 19.62
CA THR A 47 -19.88 -12.55 19.96
C THR A 47 -19.22 -11.61 20.97
N LEU A 48 -19.20 -10.31 20.68
CA LEU A 48 -18.80 -9.29 21.66
C LEU A 48 -19.97 -9.03 22.60
N THR A 49 -19.83 -9.43 23.85
CA THR A 49 -20.92 -9.43 24.84
C THR A 49 -20.99 -8.15 25.68
N SER A 50 -19.93 -7.35 25.67
CA SER A 50 -19.83 -6.12 26.46
C SER A 50 -18.98 -5.05 25.79
N MET A 51 -19.23 -3.79 26.17
CA MET A 51 -18.46 -2.65 25.68
C MET A 51 -16.96 -2.74 26.03
N SER A 52 -16.62 -3.27 27.21
CA SER A 52 -15.23 -3.46 27.62
C SER A 52 -14.51 -4.50 26.76
N GLU A 53 -15.20 -5.57 26.38
CA GLU A 53 -14.69 -6.58 25.47
C GLU A 53 -14.48 -6.01 24.06
N ALA A 54 -15.46 -5.26 23.54
CA ALA A 54 -15.36 -4.57 22.25
C ALA A 54 -14.17 -3.58 22.20
N LEU A 55 -13.99 -2.79 23.26
CA LEU A 55 -12.84 -1.89 23.41
C LEU A 55 -11.52 -2.64 23.46
N ALA A 56 -11.43 -3.72 24.25
CA ALA A 56 -10.21 -4.51 24.37
C ALA A 56 -9.81 -5.14 23.03
N VAL A 57 -10.80 -5.61 22.26
CA VAL A 57 -10.59 -6.14 20.91
C VAL A 57 -10.11 -5.04 19.97
N LEU A 58 -10.75 -3.87 19.95
CA LEU A 58 -10.34 -2.75 19.10
C LEU A 58 -8.88 -2.34 19.38
N VAL A 59 -8.54 -2.15 20.66
CA VAL A 59 -7.17 -1.79 21.08
C VAL A 59 -6.17 -2.86 20.67
N ARG A 60 -6.53 -4.15 20.80
CA ARG A 60 -5.67 -5.26 20.37
C ARG A 60 -5.42 -5.24 18.86
N VAL A 61 -6.48 -5.05 18.06
CA VAL A 61 -6.39 -4.97 16.59
C VAL A 61 -5.53 -3.79 16.17
N LEU A 62 -5.74 -2.61 16.75
CA LEU A 62 -4.99 -1.40 16.45
C LEU A 62 -3.50 -1.55 16.81
N ASN A 63 -3.19 -2.05 18.00
CA ASN A 63 -1.81 -2.27 18.44
C ASN A 63 -1.10 -3.31 17.56
N SER A 64 -1.77 -4.41 17.20
CA SER A 64 -1.19 -5.44 16.34
C SER A 64 -0.93 -4.88 14.93
N THR A 65 -1.90 -4.16 14.38
CA THR A 65 -1.77 -3.46 13.09
C THR A 65 -0.60 -2.48 13.10
N LYS A 66 -0.51 -1.63 14.13
CA LYS A 66 0.57 -0.67 14.29
C LYS A 66 1.93 -1.37 14.29
N ASN A 67 2.07 -2.41 15.10
CA ASN A 67 3.33 -3.17 15.19
C ASN A 67 3.73 -3.77 13.84
N SER A 68 2.80 -4.41 13.13
CA SER A 68 3.05 -4.97 11.80
C SER A 68 3.40 -3.88 10.79
N LEU A 69 2.68 -2.76 10.76
CA LEU A 69 2.99 -1.66 9.84
C LEU A 69 4.32 -0.99 10.15
N SER A 70 4.69 -0.83 11.42
CA SER A 70 6.02 -0.34 11.81
C SER A 70 7.11 -1.25 11.24
N LYS A 71 6.93 -2.57 11.37
CA LYS A 71 7.87 -3.56 10.84
C LYS A 71 8.00 -3.49 9.32
N LEU A 72 6.87 -3.48 8.61
CA LEU A 72 6.82 -3.50 7.15
C LEU A 72 7.27 -2.18 6.50
N LEU A 73 6.79 -1.05 7.01
CA LEU A 73 6.97 0.26 6.37
C LEU A 73 8.16 1.07 6.92
N LEU A 74 8.66 0.76 8.13
CA LEU A 74 9.69 1.58 8.80
C LEU A 74 10.98 0.81 9.08
N THR A 75 10.93 -0.42 9.59
CA THR A 75 12.14 -1.13 10.10
C THR A 75 12.66 -2.25 9.21
N ALA A 76 12.01 -2.55 8.08
CA ALA A 76 12.38 -3.64 7.18
C ALA A 76 12.37 -5.04 7.83
N ASP A 77 11.47 -5.27 8.78
CA ASP A 77 11.25 -6.59 9.39
C ASP A 77 10.03 -7.24 8.71
N PHE A 78 10.25 -8.41 8.10
CA PHE A 78 9.26 -9.13 7.30
C PHE A 78 8.95 -10.53 7.84
N GLU A 79 9.34 -10.84 9.09
CA GLU A 79 9.14 -12.17 9.69
C GLU A 79 7.67 -12.61 9.71
N GLU A 80 6.73 -11.67 9.78
CA GLU A 80 5.28 -11.97 9.80
C GLU A 80 4.73 -12.36 8.42
N TYR A 81 5.44 -12.05 7.32
CA TYR A 81 4.96 -12.22 5.94
C TYR A 81 5.96 -13.00 5.07
N LEU A 82 6.61 -14.03 5.65
CA LEU A 82 7.57 -14.87 4.96
C LEU A 82 6.93 -15.54 3.73
N GLY A 83 7.42 -15.20 2.54
CA GLY A 83 6.93 -15.73 1.26
C GLY A 83 6.01 -14.78 0.49
N GLU A 84 5.53 -13.71 1.11
CA GLU A 84 4.74 -12.67 0.45
C GLU A 84 5.63 -11.48 0.06
N THR A 85 6.34 -11.61 -1.05
CA THR A 85 7.28 -10.56 -1.52
C THR A 85 6.62 -9.20 -1.73
N ASP A 86 5.30 -9.19 -1.98
CA ASP A 86 4.52 -7.96 -2.11
C ASP A 86 4.34 -7.21 -0.78
N MET A 87 4.49 -7.88 0.36
CA MET A 87 4.39 -7.28 1.69
C MET A 87 5.74 -6.74 2.20
N HIS A 88 6.82 -6.83 1.42
CA HIS A 88 8.13 -6.25 1.77
C HIS A 88 8.14 -4.70 1.64
N GLY A 89 7.32 -4.04 2.45
CA GLY A 89 6.96 -2.62 2.41
C GLY A 89 8.08 -1.69 1.98
N ILE A 90 9.03 -1.44 2.88
CA ILE A 90 10.11 -0.48 2.66
C ILE A 90 11.03 -0.86 1.49
N ALA A 91 11.30 -2.15 1.27
CA ALA A 91 12.13 -2.60 0.14
C ALA A 91 11.45 -2.31 -1.21
N LYS A 92 10.15 -2.60 -1.31
CA LYS A 92 9.36 -2.33 -2.51
C LYS A 92 9.17 -0.83 -2.75
N LEU A 93 8.98 -0.04 -1.71
CA LEU A 93 8.97 1.43 -1.79
C LEU A 93 10.27 1.96 -2.42
N MET A 94 11.42 1.50 -1.92
CA MET A 94 12.72 1.91 -2.47
C MET A 94 12.90 1.46 -3.92
N ALA A 95 12.44 0.26 -4.28
CA ALA A 95 12.45 -0.21 -5.66
C ALA A 95 11.58 0.65 -6.59
N MET A 96 10.38 1.06 -6.15
CA MET A 96 9.49 1.94 -6.91
C MET A 96 10.11 3.31 -7.14
N VAL A 97 10.72 3.91 -6.11
CA VAL A 97 11.43 5.18 -6.23
C VAL A 97 12.61 5.04 -7.20
N ASN A 98 13.46 4.03 -7.00
CA ASN A 98 14.62 3.79 -7.86
C ASN A 98 14.22 3.59 -9.33
N GLY A 99 13.17 2.80 -9.60
CA GLY A 99 12.61 2.63 -10.94
C GLY A 99 12.09 3.94 -11.52
N GLY A 100 11.38 4.74 -10.73
CA GLY A 100 10.91 6.06 -11.13
C GLY A 100 12.05 7.05 -11.42
N THR A 101 13.16 6.98 -10.68
CA THR A 101 14.33 7.84 -10.91
C THR A 101 15.03 7.55 -12.23
N ALA A 102 14.96 6.32 -12.75
CA ALA A 102 15.54 5.98 -14.05
C ALA A 102 14.87 6.77 -15.19
N VAL A 103 13.57 7.06 -15.06
CA VAL A 103 12.81 7.90 -16.00
C VAL A 103 13.26 9.37 -15.94
N LEU A 104 13.63 9.86 -14.75
CA LEU A 104 14.24 11.19 -14.59
C LEU A 104 15.68 11.24 -15.13
N LYS A 105 16.36 10.09 -15.19
CA LYS A 105 17.69 9.95 -15.78
C LYS A 105 17.65 9.91 -17.31
N SER A 106 16.59 9.37 -17.93
CA SER A 106 16.50 9.26 -19.39
C SER A 106 16.28 10.57 -20.15
N GLU A 107 15.94 11.67 -19.46
CA GLU A 107 15.99 13.04 -20.02
C GLU A 107 17.43 13.59 -20.07
N ASN A 108 18.40 12.72 -20.39
CA ASN A 108 19.77 13.10 -20.64
C ASN A 108 19.84 14.04 -21.86
N LEU A 109 20.98 14.71 -22.00
CA LEU A 109 21.31 15.75 -22.99
C LEU A 109 21.09 15.38 -24.47
N GLU A 110 20.50 14.23 -24.78
CA GLU A 110 20.81 13.45 -25.95
C GLU A 110 19.59 13.33 -26.87
N ASN A 111 19.80 13.77 -28.11
CA ASN A 111 19.11 13.25 -29.29
C ASN A 111 17.61 13.54 -29.45
N LYS A 112 17.28 14.83 -29.58
CA LYS A 112 16.62 15.22 -30.84
C LYS A 112 17.73 15.37 -31.87
N GLY A 113 18.05 14.26 -32.54
CA GLY A 113 19.33 13.99 -33.22
C GLY A 113 20.02 15.19 -33.87
N GLY A 114 21.31 15.35 -33.55
CA GLY A 114 22.33 16.15 -34.27
C GLY A 114 22.06 17.66 -34.39
N LYS A 115 20.93 18.06 -34.96
CA LYS A 115 20.67 19.39 -35.52
C LYS A 115 20.04 20.41 -34.56
N GLY A 116 19.77 20.02 -33.32
CA GLY A 116 19.06 20.86 -32.33
C GLY A 116 19.94 21.43 -31.21
N PHE A 117 21.24 21.19 -31.21
CA PHE A 117 22.11 21.61 -30.10
C PHE A 117 22.16 23.14 -30.00
N LEU A 118 21.97 23.65 -28.77
CA LEU A 118 21.85 25.08 -28.41
C LEU A 118 20.67 25.84 -29.03
N MET A 119 19.83 25.23 -29.88
CA MET A 119 18.79 25.96 -30.59
C MET A 119 17.69 26.51 -29.68
N ASP A 120 17.29 25.73 -28.66
CA ASP A 120 16.33 26.16 -27.64
C ASP A 120 16.90 27.37 -26.85
N GLU A 121 18.19 27.32 -26.49
CA GLU A 121 18.88 28.37 -25.75
C GLU A 121 19.09 29.64 -26.61
N ILE A 122 19.48 29.49 -27.88
CA ILE A 122 19.65 30.59 -28.83
C ILE A 122 18.33 31.28 -29.12
N SER A 123 17.25 30.52 -29.37
CA SER A 123 15.93 31.08 -29.65
C SER A 123 15.44 31.97 -28.50
N GLU A 124 15.66 31.56 -27.26
CA GLU A 124 15.26 32.33 -26.08
C GLU A 124 16.14 33.59 -25.89
N LEU A 125 17.43 33.50 -26.20
CA LEU A 125 18.34 34.65 -26.21
C LEU A 125 17.99 35.65 -27.31
N GLU A 126 17.49 35.22 -28.46
CA GLU A 126 17.09 36.13 -29.56
C GLU A 126 15.75 36.81 -29.27
N MET A 127 14.80 36.11 -28.63
CA MET A 127 13.49 36.69 -28.25
C MET A 127 13.58 37.75 -27.15
N GLY A 128 14.62 37.72 -26.30
CA GLY A 128 14.72 38.60 -25.13
C GLY A 128 15.27 40.01 -25.38
N GLY A 129 15.79 40.33 -26.58
CA GLY A 129 16.34 41.65 -26.92
C GLY A 129 17.72 41.97 -26.31
N LEU A 130 18.07 43.26 -26.19
CA LEU A 130 19.42 43.77 -25.82
C LEU A 130 19.61 44.03 -24.32
N SER A 131 19.06 43.17 -23.45
CA SER A 131 19.14 43.34 -21.99
C SER A 131 20.26 42.48 -21.36
N ASN A 132 20.91 42.97 -20.31
CA ASN A 132 21.97 42.22 -19.62
C ASN A 132 21.42 41.03 -18.79
N PHE A 133 20.10 40.86 -18.68
CA PHE A 133 19.46 39.80 -17.89
C PHE A 133 19.01 38.58 -18.71
N LEU A 134 19.26 38.57 -20.02
CA LEU A 134 18.78 37.49 -20.90
C LEU A 134 19.26 36.09 -20.52
N PRO A 135 20.54 35.85 -20.17
CA PRO A 135 21.00 34.50 -19.86
C PRO A 135 20.30 33.89 -18.64
N HIS A 136 20.03 34.72 -17.63
CA HIS A 136 19.32 34.28 -16.43
C HIS A 136 17.86 33.94 -16.73
N ARG A 137 17.16 34.77 -17.51
CA ARG A 137 15.78 34.50 -17.94
C ARG A 137 15.70 33.20 -18.75
N ALA A 138 16.59 33.04 -19.72
CA ALA A 138 16.63 31.88 -20.58
C ALA A 138 16.86 30.59 -19.78
N PHE A 139 17.78 30.63 -18.80
CA PHE A 139 17.99 29.51 -17.88
C PHE A 139 16.72 29.14 -17.10
N ILE A 140 16.05 30.12 -16.48
CA ILE A 140 14.82 29.87 -15.70
C ILE A 140 13.72 29.30 -16.59
N TYR A 141 13.50 29.87 -17.77
CA TYR A 141 12.50 29.38 -18.72
C TYR A 141 12.77 27.90 -19.11
N MET A 142 14.02 27.56 -19.39
CA MET A 142 14.42 26.18 -19.71
C MET A 142 14.23 25.23 -18.52
N LEU A 143 14.54 25.68 -17.30
CA LEU A 143 14.31 24.89 -16.08
C LEU A 143 12.81 24.61 -15.90
N GLN A 144 11.98 25.64 -16.03
CA GLN A 144 10.53 25.52 -15.91
C GLN A 144 9.94 24.58 -16.97
N LYS A 145 10.40 24.68 -18.22
CA LYS A 145 10.01 23.79 -19.32
C LYS A 145 10.28 22.32 -18.95
N ARG A 146 11.47 22.00 -18.44
CA ARG A 146 11.82 20.63 -18.00
C ARG A 146 11.01 20.17 -16.79
N LEU A 147 10.86 21.02 -15.77
CA LEU A 147 10.05 20.70 -14.59
C LEU A 147 8.59 20.44 -14.94
N ASN A 148 8.04 21.16 -15.92
CA ASN A 148 6.69 20.92 -16.43
C ASN A 148 6.56 19.56 -17.15
N GLN A 149 7.60 19.11 -17.84
CA GLN A 149 7.62 17.80 -18.52
C GLN A 149 7.64 16.64 -17.53
N ILE A 150 8.44 16.74 -16.46
CA ILE A 150 8.54 15.66 -15.47
C ILE A 150 7.44 15.69 -14.41
N SER A 151 6.74 16.81 -14.23
CA SER A 151 5.72 16.98 -13.17
C SER A 151 4.63 15.90 -13.20
N PRO A 152 4.00 15.56 -14.35
CA PRO A 152 3.02 14.48 -14.41
C PRO A 152 3.59 13.11 -14.04
N LEU A 153 4.86 12.85 -14.37
CA LEU A 153 5.54 11.60 -14.05
C LEU A 153 5.78 11.45 -12.54
N LEU A 154 6.21 12.53 -11.89
CA LEU A 154 6.42 12.56 -10.44
C LEU A 154 5.09 12.40 -9.68
N VAL A 155 4.04 13.09 -10.13
CA VAL A 155 2.69 12.96 -9.54
C VAL A 155 2.18 11.53 -9.67
N LYS A 156 2.38 10.89 -10.84
CA LYS A 156 2.03 9.49 -11.05
C LYS A 156 2.81 8.57 -10.11
N LEU A 157 4.13 8.75 -9.99
CA LEU A 157 4.98 7.95 -9.10
C LEU A 157 4.51 8.01 -7.64
N VAL A 158 4.22 9.21 -7.13
CA VAL A 158 3.63 9.36 -5.77
C VAL A 158 2.30 8.64 -5.67
N GLY A 159 1.46 8.73 -6.70
CA GLY A 159 0.18 8.05 -6.77
C GLY A 159 0.32 6.54 -6.67
N ASP A 160 1.25 5.96 -7.44
CA ASP A 160 1.54 4.51 -7.46
C ASP A 160 2.08 4.05 -6.10
N ILE A 161 2.97 4.82 -5.48
CA ILE A 161 3.49 4.53 -4.14
C ILE A 161 2.36 4.49 -3.10
N TRP A 162 1.45 5.46 -3.10
CA TRP A 162 0.33 5.46 -2.15
C TRP A 162 -0.70 4.38 -2.43
N MET A 163 -0.87 3.94 -3.68
CA MET A 163 -1.68 2.75 -3.98
C MET A 163 -1.08 1.51 -3.34
N TYR A 164 0.24 1.33 -3.47
CA TYR A 164 0.95 0.22 -2.84
C TYR A 164 0.85 0.26 -1.30
N ILE A 165 1.12 1.41 -0.68
CA ILE A 165 0.98 1.59 0.78
C ILE A 165 -0.45 1.28 1.21
N GLY A 166 -1.45 1.72 0.44
CA GLY A 166 -2.86 1.39 0.69
C GLY A 166 -3.12 -0.11 0.73
N THR A 167 -2.60 -0.87 -0.24
CA THR A 167 -2.72 -2.33 -0.25
C THR A 167 -2.08 -2.97 0.99
N VAL A 168 -0.88 -2.54 1.39
CA VAL A 168 -0.20 -3.06 2.60
C VAL A 168 -1.04 -2.77 3.85
N VAL A 169 -1.50 -1.52 4.01
CA VAL A 169 -2.32 -1.12 5.17
C VAL A 169 -3.62 -1.92 5.25
N THR A 170 -4.33 -2.08 4.13
CA THR A 170 -5.57 -2.86 4.08
C THR A 170 -5.33 -4.33 4.40
N ASN A 171 -4.27 -4.94 3.86
CA ASN A 171 -3.96 -6.35 4.11
C ASN A 171 -3.62 -6.61 5.59
N VAL A 172 -2.80 -5.75 6.21
CA VAL A 172 -2.46 -5.85 7.63
C VAL A 172 -3.70 -5.69 8.51
N LEU A 173 -4.55 -4.70 8.23
CA LEU A 173 -5.81 -4.50 8.96
C LEU A 173 -6.75 -5.70 8.81
N LEU A 174 -6.86 -6.27 7.60
CA LEU A 174 -7.70 -7.43 7.34
C LEU A 174 -7.21 -8.67 8.10
N LEU A 175 -5.89 -8.88 8.17
CA LEU A 175 -5.28 -9.95 8.93
C LEU A 175 -5.66 -9.86 10.41
N HIS A 176 -5.44 -8.69 11.02
CA HIS A 176 -5.65 -8.49 12.45
C HIS A 176 -7.14 -8.37 12.83
N SER A 177 -8.03 -8.03 11.90
CA SER A 177 -9.48 -7.97 12.12
C SER A 177 -10.25 -9.24 11.72
N LYS A 178 -9.56 -10.30 11.24
CA LYS A 178 -10.20 -11.51 10.69
C LYS A 178 -11.26 -12.16 11.60
N ASN A 179 -11.02 -12.15 12.91
CA ASN A 179 -11.91 -12.77 13.89
C ASN A 179 -12.98 -11.81 14.45
N CYS A 180 -13.00 -10.55 13.98
CA CYS A 180 -13.90 -9.51 14.49
C CYS A 180 -14.49 -8.71 13.32
N PRO A 181 -15.50 -9.27 12.61
CA PRO A 181 -16.12 -8.64 11.45
C PRO A 181 -16.65 -7.23 11.74
N GLN A 182 -17.08 -6.99 12.98
CA GLN A 182 -17.60 -5.70 13.42
C GLN A 182 -16.52 -4.59 13.34
N VAL A 183 -15.26 -4.93 13.64
CA VAL A 183 -14.10 -4.01 13.54
C VAL A 183 -13.62 -3.86 12.11
N LYS A 184 -13.77 -4.91 11.28
CA LYS A 184 -13.29 -4.92 9.89
C LYS A 184 -13.89 -3.78 9.06
N SER A 185 -15.20 -3.53 9.20
CA SER A 185 -15.89 -2.51 8.39
C SER A 185 -15.41 -1.09 8.70
N CYS A 186 -15.29 -0.72 9.97
CA CYS A 186 -14.83 0.61 10.38
C CYS A 186 -13.33 0.81 10.08
N THR A 187 -12.51 -0.21 10.35
CA THR A 187 -11.06 -0.14 10.07
C THR A 187 -10.75 -0.03 8.58
N THR A 188 -11.46 -0.76 7.72
CA THR A 188 -11.26 -0.69 6.27
C THR A 188 -11.62 0.71 5.75
N ARG A 189 -12.79 1.25 6.14
CA ARG A 189 -13.22 2.59 5.71
C ARG A 189 -12.29 3.69 6.22
N ALA A 190 -11.85 3.60 7.48
CA ALA A 190 -10.89 4.53 8.06
C ALA A 190 -9.56 4.50 7.30
N ALA A 191 -9.06 3.32 6.97
CA ALA A 191 -7.83 3.16 6.19
C ALA A 191 -7.95 3.76 4.79
N GLU A 192 -9.02 3.45 4.05
CA GLU A 192 -9.26 4.01 2.71
C GLU A 192 -9.27 5.54 2.74
N LYS A 193 -9.97 6.12 3.71
CA LYS A 193 -10.05 7.56 3.91
C LYS A 193 -8.71 8.18 4.27
N LEU A 194 -7.96 7.56 5.18
CA LEU A 194 -6.64 8.02 5.57
C LEU A 194 -5.65 7.96 4.39
N ILE A 195 -5.62 6.85 3.66
CA ILE A 195 -4.76 6.67 2.49
C ILE A 195 -5.10 7.69 1.41
N ALA A 196 -6.38 7.92 1.12
CA ALA A 196 -6.80 8.96 0.17
C ALA A 196 -6.31 10.36 0.60
N LYS A 197 -6.43 10.69 1.89
CA LYS A 197 -5.93 11.95 2.47
C LYS A 197 -4.41 12.08 2.38
N LYS A 198 -3.67 11.00 2.63
CA LYS A 198 -2.21 11.00 2.56
C LYS A 198 -1.68 11.07 1.13
N LYS A 199 -2.36 10.39 0.21
CA LYS A 199 -2.10 10.46 -1.23
C LYS A 199 -2.26 11.89 -1.73
N SER A 200 -3.40 12.53 -1.48
CA SER A 200 -3.66 13.90 -1.93
C SER A 200 -2.70 14.90 -1.31
N GLY A 201 -2.42 14.79 0.00
CA GLY A 201 -1.44 15.64 0.67
C GLY A 201 -0.02 15.50 0.10
N SER A 202 0.39 14.27 -0.24
CA SER A 202 1.71 14.03 -0.82
C SER A 202 1.83 14.52 -2.26
N VAL A 203 0.76 14.42 -3.05
CA VAL A 203 0.71 15.02 -4.39
C VAL A 203 0.83 16.54 -4.31
N SER A 204 0.11 17.19 -3.39
CA SER A 204 0.22 18.64 -3.16
C SER A 204 1.65 19.04 -2.79
N TRP A 205 2.26 18.31 -1.85
CA TRP A 205 3.62 18.57 -1.42
C TRP A 205 4.64 18.45 -2.55
N VAL A 206 4.52 17.44 -3.42
CA VAL A 206 5.40 17.31 -4.60
C VAL A 206 5.18 18.45 -5.59
N MET A 207 3.94 18.90 -5.79
CA MET A 207 3.67 20.07 -6.63
C MET A 207 4.29 21.36 -6.06
N GLU A 208 4.23 21.55 -4.74
CA GLU A 208 4.91 22.66 -4.06
C GLU A 208 6.43 22.59 -4.22
N MET A 209 7.02 21.40 -4.05
CA MET A 209 8.44 21.17 -4.27
C MET A 209 8.87 21.52 -5.70
N ILE A 210 8.12 21.05 -6.70
CA ILE A 210 8.36 21.41 -8.11
C ILE A 210 8.19 22.92 -8.30
N GLY A 211 7.20 23.53 -7.66
CA GLY A 211 6.97 24.99 -7.67
C GLY A 211 8.16 25.78 -7.13
N MET A 212 8.76 25.33 -6.03
CA MET A 212 9.97 25.93 -5.46
C MET A 212 11.16 25.78 -6.41
N GLU A 213 11.36 24.61 -7.02
CA GLU A 213 12.44 24.40 -7.99
C GLU A 213 12.31 25.27 -9.24
N LYS A 214 11.08 25.57 -9.69
CA LYS A 214 10.82 26.49 -10.82
C LYS A 214 11.30 27.92 -10.60
N LEU A 215 11.49 28.31 -9.34
CA LEU A 215 12.00 29.62 -8.96
C LEU A 215 13.51 29.58 -8.67
N GLY A 216 14.10 28.38 -8.56
CA GLY A 216 15.48 28.18 -8.15
C GLY A 216 16.48 28.41 -9.28
N ASN A 217 17.54 29.15 -8.98
CA ASN A 217 18.77 29.27 -9.79
C ASN A 217 20.04 29.14 -8.94
N TYR A 218 19.89 28.78 -7.67
CA TYR A 218 20.95 28.78 -6.67
C TYR A 218 21.17 27.38 -6.11
N THR A 219 22.43 27.02 -5.97
CA THR A 219 22.86 25.81 -5.25
C THR A 219 24.19 26.07 -4.57
N CYS A 220 24.32 25.62 -3.33
CA CYS A 220 25.58 25.57 -2.60
C CYS A 220 26.31 24.23 -2.77
N ASN A 221 25.77 23.31 -3.60
CA ASN A 221 26.38 22.00 -3.80
C ASN A 221 27.68 22.15 -4.62
N PRO A 222 28.86 21.75 -4.07
CA PRO A 222 30.13 21.88 -4.77
C PRO A 222 30.21 21.06 -6.06
N GLU A 223 29.45 19.96 -6.19
CA GLU A 223 29.39 19.17 -7.43
C GLU A 223 28.83 19.96 -8.61
N TYR A 224 27.97 20.95 -8.36
CA TYR A 224 27.48 21.82 -9.41
C TYR A 224 28.64 22.58 -10.06
N PHE A 225 29.45 23.25 -9.24
CA PHE A 225 30.60 24.04 -9.71
C PHE A 225 31.61 23.14 -10.41
N ALA A 226 31.96 22.00 -9.81
CA ALA A 226 32.90 21.04 -10.41
C ALA A 226 32.41 20.52 -11.79
N THR A 227 31.13 20.17 -11.89
CA THR A 227 30.53 19.70 -13.15
C THR A 227 30.50 20.82 -14.19
N TYR A 228 30.06 22.01 -13.80
CA TYR A 228 29.98 23.18 -14.67
C TYR A 228 31.36 23.60 -15.18
N ASP A 229 32.36 23.73 -14.31
CA ASP A 229 33.72 24.12 -14.68
C ASP A 229 34.33 23.13 -15.68
N THR A 230 34.15 21.82 -15.45
CA THR A 230 34.58 20.76 -16.36
C THR A 230 33.94 20.89 -17.74
N LEU A 231 32.63 21.17 -17.78
CA LEU A 231 31.90 21.37 -19.03
C LEU A 231 32.35 22.66 -19.75
N MET A 232 32.64 23.72 -19.01
CA MET A 232 33.07 25.01 -19.57
C MET A 232 34.46 24.97 -20.21
N LEU A 233 35.34 24.05 -19.80
CA LEU A 233 36.63 23.82 -20.49
C LEU A 233 36.44 23.44 -21.97
N LYS A 234 35.27 22.90 -22.35
CA LYS A 234 34.95 22.53 -23.74
C LYS A 234 34.45 23.71 -24.57
N GLN A 235 34.23 24.89 -23.99
CA GLN A 235 33.70 26.06 -24.71
C GLN A 235 34.62 26.51 -25.86
N GLY A 236 35.94 26.39 -25.70
CA GLY A 236 36.93 26.75 -26.73
C GLY A 236 36.76 25.96 -28.04
N GLN A 237 36.29 24.72 -27.96
CA GLN A 237 36.06 23.83 -29.10
C GLN A 237 34.92 24.31 -30.03
N LEU A 238 34.06 25.23 -29.57
CA LEU A 238 33.01 25.85 -30.38
C LEU A 238 33.51 27.04 -31.20
N THR A 239 34.65 27.60 -30.83
CA THR A 239 35.23 28.81 -31.44
C THR A 239 36.47 28.52 -32.28
N GLU A 240 37.11 27.37 -32.10
CA GLU A 240 38.21 26.93 -32.95
C GLU A 240 37.66 26.46 -34.31
N SER A 241 38.01 27.22 -35.35
CA SER A 241 37.53 27.06 -36.72
C SER A 241 37.96 25.72 -37.31
N GLY A 242 37.03 24.77 -37.45
CA GLY A 242 37.27 23.54 -38.22
C GLY A 242 36.32 22.37 -37.94
N PHE A 243 35.69 22.31 -36.77
CA PHE A 243 34.92 21.14 -36.37
C PHE A 243 33.44 21.25 -36.75
N GLU A 244 32.95 20.30 -37.55
CA GLU A 244 31.51 20.06 -37.75
C GLU A 244 30.89 19.32 -36.56
N ILE A 245 31.74 18.66 -35.76
CA ILE A 245 31.39 17.81 -34.63
C ILE A 245 32.27 18.17 -33.43
N ALA A 246 31.68 18.49 -32.29
CA ALA A 246 32.37 18.73 -31.03
C ALA A 246 32.08 17.61 -30.03
N GLU A 247 33.09 17.20 -29.25
CA GLU A 247 32.92 16.18 -28.21
C GLU A 247 32.60 16.86 -26.86
N ILE A 248 31.30 16.93 -26.55
CA ILE A 248 30.79 17.66 -25.38
C ILE A 248 30.05 16.67 -24.47
N GLY A 249 30.56 16.50 -23.25
CA GLY A 249 29.96 15.58 -22.29
C GLY A 249 30.15 14.11 -22.66
N VAL A 250 29.06 13.42 -23.02
CA VAL A 250 29.03 11.95 -23.23
C VAL A 250 29.12 11.56 -24.71
N GLY A 251 29.28 12.50 -25.64
CA GLY A 251 29.43 12.14 -27.05
C GLY A 251 29.72 13.28 -28.04
N ALA A 252 29.80 12.87 -29.31
CA ALA A 252 29.98 13.72 -30.48
C ALA A 252 28.68 14.45 -30.87
N ILE A 253 28.73 15.77 -30.96
CA ILE A 253 27.58 16.64 -31.24
C ILE A 253 27.86 17.45 -32.51
N GLU A 254 26.93 17.46 -33.46
CA GLU A 254 26.99 18.32 -34.66
C GLU A 254 26.83 19.79 -34.25
N VAL A 255 27.78 20.64 -34.65
CA VAL A 255 27.83 22.07 -34.29
C VAL A 255 27.94 22.98 -35.51
N GLY A 256 27.93 22.40 -36.72
CA GLY A 256 28.06 23.15 -37.98
C GLY A 256 27.00 24.24 -38.17
N HIS A 257 25.76 24.00 -37.70
CA HIS A 257 24.67 24.96 -37.76
C HIS A 257 24.88 26.20 -36.89
N LEU A 258 25.77 26.15 -35.89
CA LEU A 258 26.02 27.28 -35.00
C LEU A 258 26.79 28.42 -35.70
N LYS A 259 27.41 28.16 -36.85
CA LYS A 259 28.16 29.16 -37.64
C LYS A 259 27.28 30.29 -38.18
N SER A 260 25.98 30.08 -38.32
CA SER A 260 25.04 31.13 -38.76
C SER A 260 24.68 32.14 -37.67
N TYR A 261 25.11 31.90 -36.43
CA TYR A 261 24.78 32.73 -35.28
C TYR A 261 25.99 33.55 -34.81
N ARG A 262 25.72 34.67 -34.13
CA ARG A 262 26.80 35.53 -33.60
C ARG A 262 27.59 34.78 -32.51
N PRO A 263 28.94 34.87 -32.50
CA PRO A 263 29.77 34.13 -31.53
C PRO A 263 29.44 34.40 -30.05
N ASP A 264 29.02 35.62 -29.72
CA ASP A 264 28.59 36.01 -28.36
C ASP A 264 27.30 35.30 -27.95
N VAL A 265 26.35 35.13 -28.87
CA VAL A 265 25.09 34.41 -28.63
C VAL A 265 25.37 32.92 -28.44
N VAL A 266 26.22 32.33 -29.29
CA VAL A 266 26.62 30.92 -29.16
C VAL A 266 27.32 30.65 -27.83
N ARG A 267 28.23 31.53 -27.39
CA ARG A 267 28.90 31.41 -26.09
C ARG A 267 27.93 31.49 -24.91
N GLN A 268 26.97 32.41 -24.95
CA GLN A 268 25.93 32.54 -23.92
C GLN A 268 24.99 31.33 -23.89
N ALA A 269 24.56 30.85 -25.06
CA ALA A 269 23.73 29.66 -25.17
C ALA A 269 24.45 28.42 -24.61
N PHE A 270 25.75 28.29 -24.89
CA PHE A 270 26.57 27.22 -24.32
C PHE A 270 26.69 27.32 -22.79
N ASP A 271 26.98 28.50 -22.24
CA ASP A 271 27.01 28.73 -20.78
C ASP A 271 25.68 28.30 -20.13
N ILE A 272 24.54 28.75 -20.68
CA ILE A 272 23.20 28.39 -20.18
C ILE A 272 23.00 26.87 -20.23
N LYS A 273 23.39 26.23 -21.34
CA LYS A 273 23.28 24.78 -21.51
C LYS A 273 24.09 24.05 -20.45
N MET A 274 25.34 24.42 -20.24
CA MET A 274 26.23 23.74 -19.29
C MET A 274 25.76 23.95 -17.85
N ARG A 275 25.31 25.17 -17.49
CA ARG A 275 24.65 25.44 -16.20
C ARG A 275 23.42 24.56 -16.03
N MET A 276 22.58 24.45 -17.06
CA MET A 276 21.37 23.64 -16.99
C MET A 276 21.69 22.16 -16.76
N VAL A 277 22.70 21.64 -17.45
CA VAL A 277 23.17 20.26 -17.28
C VAL A 277 23.63 20.00 -15.86
N ALA A 278 24.50 20.86 -15.32
CA ALA A 278 25.02 20.73 -13.96
C ALA A 278 23.90 20.90 -12.92
N TYR A 279 23.05 21.92 -13.06
CA TYR A 279 21.98 22.22 -12.12
C TYR A 279 20.89 21.15 -12.12
N TRP A 280 20.52 20.62 -13.28
CA TRP A 280 19.52 19.57 -13.42
C TRP A 280 19.88 18.29 -12.67
N LYS A 281 21.18 17.95 -12.61
CA LYS A 281 21.66 16.84 -11.77
C LYS A 281 21.25 17.05 -10.31
N ILE A 282 21.45 18.27 -9.79
CA ILE A 282 21.13 18.62 -8.39
C ILE A 282 19.62 18.63 -8.15
N VAL A 283 18.84 19.26 -9.04
CA VAL A 283 17.37 19.32 -8.93
C VAL A 283 16.76 17.92 -8.87
N ARG A 284 17.20 17.01 -9.75
CA ARG A 284 16.71 15.62 -9.75
C ARG A 284 16.98 14.92 -8.43
N MET A 285 18.20 15.02 -7.90
CA MET A 285 18.55 14.43 -6.60
C MET A 285 17.68 15.02 -5.48
N ARG A 286 17.54 16.34 -5.43
CA ARG A 286 16.76 17.02 -4.39
C ARG A 286 15.29 16.61 -4.41
N ILE A 287 14.69 16.51 -5.59
CA ILE A 287 13.30 16.06 -5.74
C ILE A 287 13.14 14.62 -5.26
N VAL A 288 14.01 13.71 -5.71
CA VAL A 288 13.95 12.29 -5.35
C VAL A 288 14.13 12.10 -3.84
N ASP A 289 15.20 12.66 -3.27
CA ASP A 289 15.50 12.52 -1.85
C ASP A 289 14.38 13.16 -1.01
N GLY A 290 13.90 14.33 -1.43
CA GLY A 290 12.76 14.99 -0.83
C GLY A 290 11.51 14.12 -0.81
N MET A 291 11.16 13.51 -1.93
CA MET A 291 10.01 12.60 -2.03
C MET A 291 10.14 11.41 -1.10
N VAL A 292 11.33 10.78 -1.04
CA VAL A 292 11.60 9.65 -0.14
C VAL A 292 11.40 10.08 1.30
N LEU A 293 12.02 11.17 1.72
CA LEU A 293 11.91 11.70 3.08
C LEU A 293 10.46 12.03 3.45
N HIS A 294 9.72 12.68 2.54
CA HIS A 294 8.31 12.99 2.74
C HIS A 294 7.46 11.73 2.91
N ILE A 295 7.65 10.72 2.07
CA ILE A 295 6.91 9.45 2.13
C ILE A 295 7.22 8.71 3.44
N LEU A 296 8.49 8.58 3.80
CA LEU A 296 8.90 7.89 5.04
C LEU A 296 8.34 8.60 6.28
N PHE A 297 8.47 9.92 6.36
CA PHE A 297 7.94 10.71 7.46
C PHE A 297 6.40 10.63 7.53
N THR A 298 5.73 10.60 6.38
CA THR A 298 4.27 10.48 6.33
C THR A 298 3.81 9.08 6.72
N CYS A 299 4.54 8.02 6.34
CA CYS A 299 4.31 6.65 6.79
C CYS A 299 4.48 6.55 8.31
N GLN A 300 5.52 7.18 8.87
CA GLN A 300 5.72 7.19 10.32
C GLN A 300 4.53 7.83 11.04
N LYS A 301 4.06 9.00 10.61
CA LYS A 301 2.84 9.63 11.19
C LYS A 301 1.59 8.75 11.06
N LEU A 302 1.43 8.10 9.90
CA LEU A 302 0.32 7.19 9.63
C LEU A 302 0.29 6.06 10.66
N VAL A 303 1.43 5.42 10.88
CA VAL A 303 1.59 4.26 11.76
C VAL A 303 1.56 4.64 13.24
N ASP A 304 2.18 5.76 13.60
CA ASP A 304 2.35 6.14 15.00
C ASP A 304 1.04 6.53 15.68
N LYS A 305 0.17 7.26 14.97
CA LYS A 305 -1.05 7.83 15.56
C LYS A 305 -2.23 7.95 14.60
N GLU A 306 -2.02 8.33 13.35
CA GLU A 306 -3.16 8.79 12.53
C GLU A 306 -4.12 7.66 12.12
N ILE A 307 -3.63 6.42 12.03
CA ILE A 307 -4.51 5.26 11.79
C ILE A 307 -5.47 5.04 12.96
N GLU A 308 -4.98 5.16 14.20
CA GLU A 308 -5.79 5.06 15.40
C GLU A 308 -6.82 6.20 15.47
N ASP A 309 -6.37 7.44 15.25
CA ASP A 309 -7.25 8.62 15.25
C ASP A 309 -8.36 8.49 14.21
N GLU A 310 -8.06 8.05 12.99
CA GLU A 310 -9.06 7.91 11.93
C GLU A 310 -10.03 6.74 12.19
N VAL A 311 -9.56 5.63 12.79
CA VAL A 311 -10.43 4.51 13.19
C VAL A 311 -11.38 4.92 14.30
N ILE A 312 -10.91 5.61 15.34
CA ILE A 312 -11.75 6.11 16.43
C ILE A 312 -12.78 7.12 15.91
N LYS A 313 -12.35 8.03 15.03
CA LYS A 313 -13.25 8.99 14.38
C LYS A 313 -14.30 8.31 13.50
N ASP A 314 -13.93 7.28 12.75
CA ASP A 314 -14.87 6.55 11.92
C ASP A 314 -15.89 5.76 12.77
N LEU A 315 -15.43 5.11 13.84
CA LEU A 315 -16.28 4.37 14.77
C LEU A 315 -17.32 5.28 15.44
N THR A 316 -16.86 6.40 16.01
CA THR A 316 -17.75 7.38 16.67
C THR A 316 -18.76 8.00 15.71
N GLY A 317 -18.40 8.18 14.44
CA GLY A 317 -19.32 8.69 13.41
C GLY A 317 -20.41 7.72 12.96
N HIS A 318 -20.31 6.43 13.30
CA HIS A 318 -21.20 5.38 12.78
C HIS A 318 -21.88 4.54 13.86
N GLY A 319 -22.22 5.14 15.01
CA GLY A 319 -22.95 4.45 16.08
C GLY A 319 -22.06 3.87 17.18
N GLY A 320 -20.78 4.26 17.21
CA GLY A 320 -19.90 4.01 18.34
C GLY A 320 -19.53 2.56 18.55
N ILE A 321 -19.10 2.26 19.78
CA ILE A 321 -18.72 0.91 20.21
C ILE A 321 -19.97 0.02 20.33
N GLU A 322 -21.14 0.61 20.53
CA GLU A 322 -22.42 -0.08 20.61
C GLU A 322 -22.68 -0.89 19.34
N LYS A 323 -22.35 -0.34 18.17
CA LYS A 323 -22.47 -1.05 16.89
C LYS A 323 -21.53 -2.25 16.77
N MET A 324 -20.45 -2.31 17.56
CA MET A 324 -19.59 -3.49 17.61
C MET A 324 -20.20 -4.67 18.36
N LEU A 325 -21.24 -4.43 19.16
CA LEU A 325 -21.97 -5.47 19.89
C LEU A 325 -23.06 -6.13 19.02
N GLU A 326 -23.35 -5.57 17.85
CA GLU A 326 -24.30 -6.13 16.90
C GLU A 326 -23.61 -7.25 16.11
N ASP A 327 -24.05 -8.50 16.33
CA ASP A 327 -23.70 -9.62 15.46
C ASP A 327 -24.31 -9.43 14.06
N SER A 328 -23.68 -10.00 13.04
CA SER A 328 -24.35 -10.12 11.74
C SER A 328 -25.61 -10.98 11.95
N ALA A 329 -26.76 -10.53 11.45
CA ALA A 329 -28.04 -11.21 11.67
C ALA A 329 -27.98 -12.71 11.27
N LEU A 330 -27.20 -13.02 10.25
CA LEU A 330 -26.97 -14.38 9.75
C LEU A 330 -26.11 -15.22 10.70
N ASP A 331 -25.03 -14.65 11.26
CA ASP A 331 -24.16 -15.36 12.19
C ASP A 331 -24.87 -15.58 13.54
N ALA A 332 -25.67 -14.61 13.99
CA ALA A 332 -26.49 -14.73 15.20
C ALA A 332 -27.54 -15.85 15.06
N GLU A 333 -28.29 -15.88 13.95
CA GLU A 333 -29.29 -16.93 13.68
C GLU A 333 -28.64 -18.30 13.59
N LYS A 334 -27.51 -18.41 12.88
CA LYS A 334 -26.76 -19.66 12.75
C LYS A 334 -26.21 -20.13 14.10
N ARG A 335 -25.63 -19.24 14.91
CA ARG A 335 -25.15 -19.53 16.27
C ARG A 335 -26.28 -20.04 17.15
N GLN A 336 -27.45 -19.38 17.11
CA GLN A 336 -28.62 -19.78 17.89
C GLN A 336 -29.12 -21.18 17.47
N CYS A 337 -29.20 -21.46 16.16
CA CYS A 337 -29.58 -22.77 15.65
C CYS A 337 -28.61 -23.88 16.07
N LEU A 338 -27.30 -23.62 16.00
CA LEU A 338 -26.28 -24.58 16.43
C LEU A 338 -26.36 -24.86 17.93
N LEU A 339 -26.48 -23.81 18.77
CA LEU A 339 -26.62 -23.97 20.22
C LEU A 339 -27.86 -24.80 20.60
N LYS A 340 -29.03 -24.49 20.01
CA LYS A 340 -30.25 -25.30 20.21
C LYS A 340 -30.07 -26.75 19.76
N SER A 341 -29.40 -26.97 18.63
CA SER A 341 -29.15 -28.33 18.13
C SER A 341 -28.19 -29.09 19.05
N ILE A 342 -27.18 -28.45 19.62
CA ILE A 342 -26.24 -29.06 20.57
C ILE A 342 -26.98 -29.46 21.84
N GLU A 343 -27.79 -28.56 22.41
CA GLU A 343 -28.62 -28.81 23.60
C GLU A 343 -29.49 -30.07 23.40
N ILE A 344 -30.24 -30.14 22.30
CA ILE A 344 -31.09 -31.29 21.97
C ILE A 344 -30.27 -32.59 21.80
N LEU A 345 -29.08 -32.51 21.20
CA LEU A 345 -28.22 -33.68 21.01
C LEU A 345 -27.61 -34.18 22.32
N GLU A 346 -27.26 -33.29 23.25
CA GLU A 346 -26.80 -33.66 24.59
C GLU A 346 -27.91 -34.33 25.39
N GLU A 347 -29.12 -33.76 25.38
CA GLU A 347 -30.30 -34.38 26.00
C GLU A 347 -30.60 -35.76 25.40
N SER A 348 -30.55 -35.86 24.06
CA SER A 348 -30.78 -37.12 23.35
C SER A 348 -29.74 -38.18 23.71
N ARG A 349 -28.45 -37.79 23.80
CA ARG A 349 -27.37 -38.67 24.24
C ARG A 349 -27.63 -39.22 25.63
N ASP A 350 -28.05 -38.38 26.57
CA ASP A 350 -28.31 -38.76 27.95
C ASP A 350 -29.52 -39.70 28.07
N VAL A 351 -30.57 -39.48 27.28
CA VAL A 351 -31.74 -40.38 27.19
C VAL A 351 -31.34 -41.74 26.62
N VAL A 352 -30.57 -41.76 25.54
CA VAL A 352 -30.11 -43.00 24.90
C VAL A 352 -29.16 -43.78 25.82
N ALA A 353 -28.27 -43.11 26.54
CA ALA A 353 -27.42 -43.72 27.56
C ALA A 353 -28.24 -44.43 28.64
N LYS A 354 -29.25 -43.74 29.20
CA LYS A 354 -30.18 -44.32 30.19
C LYS A 354 -30.95 -45.53 29.63
N MET A 355 -31.30 -45.53 28.34
CA MET A 355 -31.96 -46.68 27.70
C MET A 355 -31.01 -47.87 27.57
N MET A 356 -29.75 -47.63 27.16
CA MET A 356 -28.75 -48.70 27.07
C MET A 356 -28.48 -49.34 28.43
N ASP A 357 -28.33 -48.54 29.49
CA ASP A 357 -28.12 -49.03 30.86
C ASP A 357 -29.28 -49.91 31.35
N ARG A 358 -30.52 -49.55 30.99
CA ARG A 358 -31.71 -50.35 31.34
C ARG A 358 -31.75 -51.68 30.58
N ILE A 359 -31.29 -51.70 29.33
CA ILE A 359 -31.25 -52.92 28.50
C ILE A 359 -30.12 -53.85 28.95
N THR A 360 -28.99 -53.33 29.41
CA THR A 360 -27.92 -54.16 29.96
C THR A 360 -28.34 -54.79 31.29
N LEU A 361 -29.05 -54.04 32.15
CA LEU A 361 -29.58 -54.52 33.42
C LEU A 361 -30.72 -55.55 33.31
N THR A 362 -31.43 -55.64 32.17
CA THR A 362 -32.48 -56.64 31.94
C THR A 362 -31.98 -57.91 31.23
N ASN A 363 -30.72 -57.94 30.77
CA ASN A 363 -30.10 -59.09 30.12
C ASN A 363 -29.10 -59.84 31.04
N GLU A 364 -28.89 -59.35 32.27
CA GLU A 364 -28.35 -60.13 33.41
C GLU A 364 -29.50 -60.84 34.14
#